data_AF-A0A955DYK0-F1
#
_entry.id   AF-A0A955DYK0-F1
#
_cell.length_a   1.000
_cell.length_b   1.000
_cell.length_c   1.000
_cell.angle_alpha   90.00
_cell.angle_beta   90.00
_cell.angle_gamma   90.00
#
_symmetry.space_group_name_H-M   'P 1'
#
loop_
_entity.id
_entity.type
_entity.pdbx_description
1 polymer ?
#
loop_
_entity_poly.entity_id
_entity_poly.type
_entity_poly.pdbx_seq_one_letter_code
_entity_poly.pdbx_strand_id
1 'polypeptide(L)'
;QREGGVFPDDPDVTRDLEIPVSLNTGGDRFQLGSSVVASVDGDYDGDGVKDLLYRTDNETLGVFRGLPGRRLAESPAGEAEVPDLDAVRFTLPYVHDLDGDGRADVVLRYWTWDKDADRLILLLSRAK
;
A
#
# COMPACT_ATOMS: atom_id res chain seq x y z
N GLN A 1 -16.43 19.49 -4.57
CA GLN A 1 -16.84 18.84 -5.84
C GLN A 1 -16.94 19.96 -6.88
N ARG A 2 -16.43 19.79 -8.10
CA ARG A 2 -16.55 20.84 -9.15
C ARG A 2 -17.98 20.81 -9.70
N GLU A 3 -18.53 21.97 -10.09
CA GLU A 3 -19.86 22.04 -10.74
C GLU A 3 -19.79 21.46 -12.16
N GLY A 4 -20.74 20.59 -12.53
CA GLY A 4 -20.93 20.13 -13.92
C GLY A 4 -20.75 18.63 -14.19
N GLY A 5 -20.40 17.82 -13.20
CA GLY A 5 -20.24 16.37 -13.36
C GLY A 5 -19.54 15.74 -12.16
N VAL A 6 -19.62 14.42 -12.00
CA VAL A 6 -18.95 13.73 -10.88
C VAL A 6 -17.44 13.55 -11.17
N PHE A 7 -17.06 13.42 -12.45
CA PHE A 7 -15.68 13.22 -12.92
C PHE A 7 -15.40 14.01 -14.23
N PRO A 8 -14.16 14.46 -14.46
CA PRO A 8 -13.71 15.03 -15.75
C PRO A 8 -13.60 13.97 -16.86
N ASP A 9 -13.56 14.40 -18.13
CA ASP A 9 -13.35 13.52 -19.29
C ASP A 9 -11.91 12.93 -19.32
N ASP A 10 -10.92 13.73 -18.93
CA ASP A 10 -9.52 13.32 -18.78
C ASP A 10 -9.18 13.08 -17.30
N PRO A 11 -8.28 12.12 -16.98
CA PRO A 11 -7.87 11.89 -15.60
C PRO A 11 -7.21 13.14 -14.98
N ASP A 12 -7.55 13.46 -13.71
CA ASP A 12 -6.91 14.56 -12.98
C ASP A 12 -5.40 14.29 -12.77
N VAL A 13 -5.02 13.02 -12.60
CA VAL A 13 -3.63 12.53 -12.42
C VAL A 13 -3.51 11.12 -12.99
N THR A 14 -2.43 10.86 -13.72
CA THR A 14 -1.99 9.50 -14.11
C THR A 14 -0.63 9.23 -13.48
N ARG A 15 -0.47 8.06 -12.86
CA ARG A 15 0.82 7.62 -12.30
C ARG A 15 1.04 6.15 -12.65
N ASP A 16 2.16 5.89 -13.29
CA ASP A 16 2.61 4.52 -13.51
C ASP A 16 3.28 4.01 -12.23
N LEU A 17 2.83 2.85 -11.77
CA LEU A 17 3.36 2.18 -10.59
C LEU A 17 4.05 0.90 -11.04
N GLU A 18 5.33 0.78 -10.70
CA GLU A 18 6.02 -0.51 -10.81
C GLU A 18 5.59 -1.37 -9.63
N ILE A 19 4.76 -2.37 -9.91
CA ILE A 19 4.30 -3.31 -8.89
C ILE A 19 5.03 -4.63 -9.09
N PRO A 20 5.84 -5.06 -8.10
CA PRO A 20 6.56 -6.32 -8.21
C PRO A 20 5.59 -7.52 -8.12
N VAL A 21 5.86 -8.53 -8.93
CA VAL A 21 5.12 -9.79 -8.98
C VAL A 21 6.09 -10.94 -8.78
N SER A 22 5.80 -11.84 -7.83
CA SER A 22 6.61 -13.04 -7.59
C SER A 22 5.95 -14.30 -8.13
N LEU A 23 6.79 -15.18 -8.67
CA LEU A 23 6.42 -16.49 -9.21
C LEU A 23 7.15 -17.56 -8.42
N ASN A 24 6.43 -18.53 -7.85
CA ASN A 24 7.05 -19.62 -7.10
C ASN A 24 6.92 -20.95 -7.86
N THR A 25 8.06 -21.54 -8.21
CA THR A 25 8.18 -22.82 -8.93
C THR A 25 8.52 -24.00 -8.01
N GLY A 26 8.51 -23.80 -6.69
CA GLY A 26 8.80 -24.84 -5.70
C GLY A 26 7.70 -25.90 -5.62
N GLY A 27 8.09 -27.17 -5.77
CA GLY A 27 7.22 -28.34 -5.67
C GLY A 27 6.72 -28.89 -7.01
N ASP A 28 5.80 -29.85 -6.97
CA ASP A 28 5.31 -30.57 -8.17
C ASP A 28 4.40 -29.73 -9.08
N ARG A 29 4.11 -28.47 -8.72
CA ARG A 29 3.19 -27.58 -9.44
C ARG A 29 3.67 -26.14 -9.43
N PHE A 30 3.45 -25.45 -10.55
CA PHE A 30 3.61 -24.01 -10.68
C PHE A 30 2.60 -23.28 -9.78
N GLN A 31 3.07 -22.37 -8.92
CA GLN A 31 2.21 -21.61 -8.03
C GLN A 31 2.33 -20.12 -8.35
N LEU A 32 1.18 -19.52 -8.69
CA LEU A 32 1.03 -18.09 -8.88
C LEU A 32 0.55 -17.43 -7.59
N GLY A 33 1.17 -16.30 -7.28
CA GLY A 33 0.84 -15.41 -6.17
C GLY A 33 0.99 -13.98 -6.66
N SER A 34 0.24 -13.07 -6.07
CA SER A 34 0.35 -11.65 -6.35
C SER A 34 0.29 -10.93 -5.02
N SER A 35 1.31 -10.14 -4.75
CA SER A 35 1.45 -9.41 -3.50
C SER A 35 1.42 -7.90 -3.78
N VAL A 36 0.48 -7.50 -4.64
CA VAL A 36 0.20 -6.10 -4.93
C VAL A 36 -0.34 -5.43 -3.67
N VAL A 37 0.33 -4.38 -3.22
CA VAL A 37 -0.15 -3.51 -2.15
C VAL A 37 -0.25 -2.10 -2.70
N ALA A 38 -1.48 -1.62 -2.84
CA ALA A 38 -1.79 -0.23 -3.17
C ALA A 38 -3.11 0.17 -2.46
N SER A 39 -3.12 1.30 -1.76
CA SER A 39 -4.31 1.86 -1.10
C SER A 39 -4.26 3.38 -1.10
N VAL A 40 -5.43 4.01 -1.18
CA VAL A 40 -5.62 5.47 -1.08
C VAL A 40 -6.58 5.83 0.07
N ASP A 41 -6.74 4.93 1.05
CA ASP A 41 -7.72 5.08 2.13
C ASP A 41 -7.13 5.79 3.36
N GLY A 42 -5.80 5.87 3.45
CA GLY A 42 -5.09 6.40 4.61
C GLY A 42 -4.86 7.89 4.56
N ASP A 43 -4.86 8.53 5.73
CA ASP A 43 -4.31 9.87 5.97
C ASP A 43 -3.24 9.64 7.04
N TYR A 44 -1.98 9.47 6.62
CA TYR A 44 -0.90 9.00 7.50
C TYR A 44 -0.17 10.16 8.19
N ASP A 45 -0.37 11.40 7.74
CA ASP A 45 0.20 12.60 8.35
C ASP A 45 -0.85 13.46 9.09
N GLY A 46 -2.13 13.10 9.03
CA GLY A 46 -3.22 13.70 9.78
C GLY A 46 -3.65 15.07 9.25
N ASP A 47 -3.36 15.40 7.99
CA ASP A 47 -3.70 16.69 7.39
C ASP A 47 -5.14 16.77 6.83
N GLY A 48 -5.86 15.65 6.87
CA GLY A 48 -7.22 15.50 6.36
C GLY A 48 -7.29 15.15 4.88
N VAL A 49 -6.15 15.00 4.20
CA VAL A 49 -6.05 14.58 2.79
C VAL A 49 -5.61 13.10 2.75
N LYS A 50 -6.20 12.35 1.84
CA LYS A 50 -5.82 10.95 1.65
C LYS A 50 -4.51 10.83 0.90
N ASP A 51 -3.64 9.98 1.43
CA ASP A 51 -2.34 9.62 0.92
C ASP A 51 -2.40 8.35 0.07
N LEU A 52 -1.36 8.13 -0.74
CA LEU A 52 -1.15 6.87 -1.43
C LEU A 52 -0.14 6.00 -0.66
N LEU A 53 -0.57 4.82 -0.26
CA LEU A 53 0.29 3.74 0.20
C LEU A 53 0.50 2.76 -0.95
N TYR A 54 1.75 2.46 -1.33
CA TYR A 54 2.01 1.32 -2.20
C TYR A 54 3.38 0.71 -1.98
N ARG A 55 3.52 -0.54 -2.40
CA ARG A 55 4.78 -1.28 -2.32
C ARG A 55 5.67 -0.94 -3.51
N THR A 56 6.78 -0.24 -3.23
CA THR A 56 7.66 0.36 -4.23
C THR A 56 8.67 -0.62 -4.81
N ASP A 57 9.00 -1.67 -4.05
CA ASP A 57 9.89 -2.75 -4.48
C ASP A 57 9.58 -4.06 -3.70
N ASN A 58 10.51 -5.03 -3.76
CA ASN A 58 10.37 -6.33 -3.13
C ASN A 58 10.37 -6.33 -1.59
N GLU A 59 10.83 -5.27 -0.92
CA GLU A 59 10.97 -5.21 0.54
C GLU A 59 10.52 -3.87 1.13
N THR A 60 10.03 -2.93 0.32
CA THR A 60 9.71 -1.57 0.75
C THR A 60 8.25 -1.20 0.51
N LEU A 61 7.61 -0.65 1.54
CA LEU A 61 6.31 0.01 1.47
C LEU A 61 6.50 1.52 1.57
N GLY A 62 6.06 2.26 0.56
CA GLY A 62 6.16 3.72 0.51
C GLY A 62 4.82 4.40 0.76
N VAL A 63 4.86 5.52 1.49
CA VAL A 63 3.74 6.44 1.67
C VAL A 63 4.02 7.73 0.91
N PHE A 64 3.12 8.11 0.02
CA PHE A 64 3.22 9.29 -0.83
C PHE A 64 2.08 10.24 -0.49
N ARG A 65 2.44 11.46 -0.09
CA ARG A 65 1.45 12.40 0.43
C ARG A 65 0.40 12.79 -0.59
N GLY A 66 -0.84 12.83 -0.14
CA GLY A 66 -1.90 13.58 -0.76
C GLY A 66 -1.54 15.06 -0.73
N LEU A 67 -1.76 15.74 -1.84
CA LEU A 67 -1.51 17.17 -1.95
C LEU A 67 -2.82 17.90 -2.28
N PRO A 68 -2.98 19.16 -1.82
CA PRO A 68 -4.10 19.99 -2.19
C PRO A 68 -4.34 20.02 -3.71
N GLY A 69 -5.61 20.02 -4.11
CA GLY A 69 -5.97 20.00 -5.53
C GLY A 69 -5.92 18.62 -6.18
N ARG A 70 -6.00 17.54 -5.40
CA ARG A 70 -6.11 16.13 -5.85
C ARG A 70 -4.86 15.61 -6.55
N ARG A 71 -3.69 15.96 -6.01
CA ARG A 71 -2.39 15.49 -6.50
C ARG A 71 -1.77 14.53 -5.49
N LEU A 72 -0.77 13.78 -5.93
CA LEU A 72 0.08 12.95 -5.10
C LEU A 72 1.53 13.43 -5.20
N ALA A 73 2.28 13.32 -4.10
CA ALA A 73 3.71 13.57 -4.11
C ALA A 73 4.45 12.55 -4.98
N GLU A 74 5.49 12.99 -5.69
CA GLU A 74 6.30 12.10 -6.55
C GLU A 74 7.25 11.23 -5.72
N SER A 75 7.79 11.75 -4.63
CA SER A 75 8.67 11.03 -3.69
C SER A 75 7.91 10.56 -2.44
N PRO A 76 8.33 9.43 -1.84
CA PRO A 76 7.73 8.97 -0.59
C PRO A 76 8.07 9.93 0.55
N ALA A 77 7.10 10.17 1.43
CA ALA A 77 7.29 10.94 2.67
C ALA A 77 7.77 10.06 3.83
N GLY A 78 7.49 8.76 3.73
CA GLY A 78 7.96 7.72 4.65
C GLY A 78 8.00 6.37 3.95
N GLU A 79 8.86 5.49 4.47
CA GLU A 79 9.06 4.13 3.98
C GLU A 79 9.11 3.17 5.18
N ALA A 80 8.67 1.95 4.96
CA ALA A 80 8.77 0.86 5.92
C ALA A 80 9.28 -0.40 5.24
N GLU A 81 10.22 -1.08 5.90
CA GLU A 81 10.66 -2.42 5.49
C GLU A 81 9.53 -3.44 5.74
N VAL A 82 9.31 -4.31 4.77
CA VAL A 82 8.28 -5.34 4.75
C VAL A 82 8.87 -6.63 4.19
N PRO A 83 8.35 -7.82 4.57
CA PRO A 83 8.89 -9.10 4.12
C PRO A 83 9.02 -9.21 2.61
N ASP A 84 10.12 -9.78 2.13
CA ASP A 84 10.36 -10.04 0.71
C ASP A 84 9.21 -10.82 0.05
N LEU A 85 8.86 -10.46 -1.19
CA LEU A 85 7.77 -11.13 -1.93
C LEU A 85 8.02 -12.61 -2.21
N ASP A 86 9.27 -13.05 -2.31
CA ASP A 86 9.60 -14.44 -2.54
C ASP A 86 9.22 -15.30 -1.31
N ALA A 87 9.08 -14.69 -0.14
CA ALA A 87 8.58 -15.35 1.07
C ALA A 87 7.04 -15.41 1.14
N VAL A 88 6.32 -14.60 0.36
CA VAL A 88 4.87 -14.40 0.52
C VAL A 88 4.08 -14.55 -0.78
N ARG A 89 2.98 -15.29 -0.70
CA ARG A 89 2.10 -15.58 -1.83
C ARG A 89 1.08 -14.47 -2.08
N PHE A 90 0.56 -13.88 -1.01
CA PHE A 90 -0.47 -12.83 -1.06
C PHE A 90 -0.29 -11.88 0.11
N THR A 91 -0.64 -10.61 -0.10
CA THR A 91 -0.68 -9.58 0.93
C THR A 91 -1.98 -8.79 0.83
N LEU A 92 -2.61 -8.49 1.96
CA LEU A 92 -3.72 -7.54 2.03
C LEU A 92 -3.41 -6.41 3.01
N PRO A 93 -3.46 -5.13 2.57
CA PRO A 93 -3.44 -4.00 3.47
C PRO A 93 -4.83 -3.74 4.06
N TYR A 94 -4.87 -3.48 5.36
CA TYR A 94 -6.00 -2.87 6.06
C TYR A 94 -5.54 -1.53 6.60
N VAL A 95 -6.30 -0.48 6.30
CA VAL A 95 -5.94 0.90 6.66
C VAL A 95 -7.00 1.46 7.61
N HIS A 96 -6.59 1.80 8.83
CA HIS A 96 -7.47 2.34 9.86
C HIS A 96 -6.67 3.04 10.96
N ASP A 97 -7.24 4.02 11.63
CA ASP A 97 -6.66 4.58 12.88
C ASP A 97 -6.87 3.57 14.00
N LEU A 98 -5.81 2.87 14.40
CA LEU A 98 -5.88 1.77 15.36
C LEU A 98 -5.48 2.18 16.77
N ASP A 99 -4.68 3.23 16.92
CA ASP A 99 -4.24 3.73 18.23
C ASP A 99 -4.97 5.01 18.68
N GLY A 100 -5.80 5.59 17.81
CA GLY A 100 -6.66 6.73 18.11
C GLY A 100 -5.95 8.08 18.05
N ASP A 101 -4.78 8.17 17.39
CA ASP A 101 -4.02 9.42 17.27
C ASP A 101 -4.55 10.36 16.17
N GLY A 102 -5.55 9.92 15.40
CA GLY A 102 -6.15 10.66 14.29
C GLY A 102 -5.47 10.46 12.94
N ARG A 103 -4.45 9.59 12.86
CA ARG A 103 -3.80 9.19 11.61
C ARG A 103 -4.14 7.73 11.30
N ALA A 104 -4.06 7.38 10.03
CA ALA A 104 -4.25 6.01 9.61
C ALA A 104 -3.03 5.14 9.90
N ASP A 105 -3.25 3.92 10.36
CA ASP A 105 -2.25 2.86 10.49
C ASP A 105 -2.44 1.79 9.41
N VAL A 106 -1.50 0.86 9.31
CA VAL A 106 -1.54 -0.23 8.33
C VAL A 106 -1.38 -1.58 9.02
N VAL A 107 -2.31 -2.51 8.74
CA VAL A 107 -2.12 -3.94 8.99
C VAL A 107 -1.90 -4.66 7.67
N LEU A 108 -0.79 -5.38 7.55
CA LEU A 108 -0.49 -6.25 6.42
C LEU A 108 -0.70 -7.69 6.83
N ARG A 109 -1.61 -8.39 6.16
CA ARG A 109 -1.77 -9.84 6.30
C ARG A 109 -1.10 -10.55 5.15
N TYR A 110 -0.10 -11.36 5.49
CA TYR A 110 0.68 -12.18 4.57
C TYR A 110 0.26 -13.63 4.65
N TRP A 111 0.11 -14.24 3.48
CA TRP A 111 0.04 -15.69 3.32
C TRP A 111 1.35 -16.20 2.76
N THR A 112 2.03 -17.11 3.46
CA THR A 112 3.29 -17.69 3.02
C THR A 112 3.08 -18.80 1.99
N TRP A 113 4.13 -19.12 1.23
CA TRP A 113 4.10 -20.20 0.24
C TRP A 113 4.02 -21.59 0.87
N ASP A 114 4.66 -21.79 2.04
CA ASP A 114 4.63 -23.05 2.79
C ASP A 114 3.24 -23.35 3.39
N LYS A 115 2.40 -22.32 3.59
CA LYS A 115 1.05 -22.37 4.18
C LYS A 115 1.05 -22.83 5.64
N ASP A 116 2.19 -22.75 6.32
CA ASP A 116 2.29 -23.17 7.73
C ASP A 116 1.69 -22.12 8.67
N ALA A 117 1.79 -20.82 8.32
CA ALA A 117 1.20 -19.74 9.09
C ALA A 117 0.94 -18.47 8.25
N ASP A 118 -0.10 -17.74 8.62
CA ASP A 118 -0.28 -16.35 8.20
C ASP A 118 0.61 -15.44 9.07
N ARG A 119 1.25 -14.44 8.46
CA ARG A 119 1.97 -13.40 9.20
C ARG A 119 1.18 -12.09 9.16
N LEU A 120 1.02 -11.47 10.33
CA LEU A 120 0.46 -10.12 10.46
C LEU A 120 1.57 -9.15 10.83
N ILE A 121 1.63 -8.02 10.12
CA ILE A 121 2.49 -6.89 10.46
C ILE A 121 1.60 -5.69 10.70
N LEU A 122 1.83 -5.01 11.82
CA LEU A 122 1.18 -3.75 12.18
C LEU A 122 2.22 -2.62 12.07
N LEU A 123 1.89 -1.60 11.30
CA LEU A 123 2.66 -0.38 11.15
C LEU A 123 1.81 0.77 11.68
N LEU A 124 2.17 1.28 12.86
CA LEU A 124 1.58 2.51 13.39
C LEU A 124 2.24 3.72 12.71
N SER A 125 1.45 4.63 12.18
CA SER A 125 1.94 5.91 11.69
C SER A 125 2.43 6.76 12.87
N ARG A 126 3.38 7.65 12.61
CA ARG A 126 3.97 8.50 13.66
C ARG A 126 4.29 9.88 13.12
N ALA A 127 4.08 10.90 13.94
CA ALA A 127 4.67 12.21 13.71
C ALA A 127 6.21 12.10 13.73
N LYS A 128 6.86 12.76 12.77
CA LYS A 128 8.32 12.96 12.80
C LYS A 128 8.73 13.90 13.92
#